data_AF-A0A971M1X9-F1
#
_entry.id   AF-A0A971M1X9-F1
#
_cell.length_a   1.000
_cell.length_b   1.000
_cell.length_c   1.000
_cell.angle_alpha   90.00
_cell.angle_beta   90.00
_cell.angle_gamma   90.00
#
_symmetry.space_group_name_H-M   'P 1'
#
loop_
_entity.id
_entity.type
_entity.pdbx_description
1 polymer ?
#
loop_
_entity_poly.entity_id
_entity_poly.type
_entity_poly.pdbx_seq_one_letter_code
_entity_poly.pdbx_strand_id
1 'polypeptide(L)'
;MKIAGLFNGEGFVAGSDGANQTVSHGRRYLLFILLVGLVVRLINILATYSSAIQLDGISYALIAEAIARGAFGEAVRAVFPPFYPLFIALAHFFVGDWELAGRVAS
;
A
#
# COMPACT_ATOMS: atom_id res chain seq x y z
N MET A 1 -64.96 6.91 -22.75
CA MET A 1 -64.89 6.12 -21.50
C MET A 1 -64.41 4.71 -21.86
N LYS A 2 -63.11 4.44 -21.68
CA LYS A 2 -62.51 3.10 -21.69
C LYS A 2 -61.17 3.21 -20.94
N ILE A 3 -61.15 2.72 -19.71
CA ILE A 3 -60.01 2.69 -18.81
C ILE A 3 -59.49 1.26 -18.88
N ALA A 4 -58.34 1.04 -19.53
CA ALA A 4 -57.62 -0.24 -19.45
C ALA A 4 -56.23 -0.06 -20.08
N GLY A 5 -55.18 -0.19 -19.27
CA GLY A 5 -53.81 -0.25 -19.78
C GLY A 5 -52.70 0.31 -18.88
N LEU A 6 -52.99 0.67 -17.62
CA LEU A 6 -52.03 1.27 -16.66
C LEU A 6 -50.91 0.33 -16.16
N PHE A 7 -50.63 -0.79 -16.83
CA PHE A 7 -49.52 -1.68 -16.48
C PHE A 7 -49.06 -2.42 -17.74
N ASN A 8 -48.21 -1.80 -18.53
CA ASN A 8 -47.41 -2.53 -19.52
C ASN A 8 -45.94 -2.29 -19.22
N GLY A 9 -45.25 -3.39 -18.93
CA GLY A 9 -44.01 -3.44 -18.18
C GLY A 9 -42.91 -2.51 -18.69
N GLU A 10 -42.52 -1.58 -17.83
CA GLU A 10 -41.15 -1.09 -17.80
C GLU A 10 -40.27 -2.25 -17.34
N GLY A 11 -39.88 -3.08 -18.30
CA GLY A 11 -38.73 -3.95 -18.15
C GLY A 11 -37.54 -3.03 -17.91
N PHE A 12 -37.14 -2.89 -16.65
CA PHE A 12 -35.86 -2.35 -16.23
C PHE A 12 -34.76 -3.20 -16.87
N VAL A 13 -34.37 -2.82 -18.09
CA VAL A 13 -33.16 -3.31 -18.73
C VAL A 13 -32.02 -2.59 -18.00
N ALA A 14 -31.62 -3.13 -16.85
CA ALA A 14 -30.32 -2.85 -16.26
C ALA A 14 -29.26 -3.31 -17.26
N GLY A 15 -28.86 -2.38 -18.13
CA GLY A 15 -27.81 -2.61 -19.11
C GLY A 15 -26.53 -3.06 -18.41
N SER A 16 -26.13 -4.31 -18.66
CA SER A 16 -24.79 -4.82 -18.34
C SER A 16 -23.69 -3.97 -19.00
N ASP A 17 -24.03 -3.21 -20.03
CA ASP A 17 -23.14 -2.30 -20.75
C ASP A 17 -22.79 -1.03 -19.96
N GLY A 18 -23.65 -0.61 -19.02
CA GLY A 18 -23.39 0.53 -18.13
C GLY A 18 -22.43 0.18 -16.99
N ALA A 19 -22.51 -1.05 -16.47
CA ALA A 19 -21.63 -1.53 -15.40
C ALA A 19 -20.18 -1.69 -15.85
N ASN A 20 -19.95 -2.09 -17.11
CA ASN A 20 -18.59 -2.28 -17.62
C ASN A 20 -17.87 -0.94 -17.89
N GLN A 21 -18.63 0.10 -18.28
CA GLN A 21 -18.08 1.44 -18.50
C GLN A 21 -17.78 2.19 -17.21
N THR A 22 -18.57 2.02 -16.14
CA THR A 22 -18.29 2.64 -14.84
C THR A 22 -17.03 2.05 -14.18
N VAL A 23 -16.80 0.73 -14.31
CA VAL A 23 -15.58 0.08 -13.81
C VAL A 23 -14.34 0.56 -14.59
N SER A 24 -14.45 0.75 -15.90
CA SER A 24 -13.36 1.25 -16.75
C SER A 24 -12.93 2.69 -16.40
N HIS A 25 -13.89 3.60 -16.24
CA HIS A 25 -13.59 4.98 -15.83
C HIS A 25 -13.12 5.04 -14.37
N GLY A 26 -13.78 4.29 -13.48
CA GLY A 26 -13.39 4.15 -12.08
C GLY A 26 -11.95 3.67 -11.91
N ARG A 27 -11.50 2.71 -12.75
CA ARG A 27 -10.11 2.22 -12.72
C ARG A 27 -9.10 3.32 -12.99
N ARG A 28 -9.36 4.22 -13.93
CA ARG A 28 -8.45 5.34 -14.25
C ARG A 28 -8.36 6.33 -13.10
N TYR A 29 -9.48 6.66 -12.46
CA TYR A 29 -9.49 7.52 -11.27
C TYR A 29 -8.80 6.86 -10.08
N LEU A 30 -9.00 5.56 -9.84
CA LEU A 30 -8.31 4.82 -8.78
C LEU A 30 -6.80 4.78 -9.01
N LEU A 31 -6.35 4.50 -10.24
CA LEU A 31 -4.93 4.56 -10.60
C LEU A 31 -4.36 5.96 -10.43
N PHE A 32 -5.12 6.99 -10.79
CA PHE A 32 -4.70 8.37 -10.60
C PHE A 32 -4.55 8.71 -9.11
N ILE A 33 -5.52 8.34 -8.27
CA ILE A 33 -5.45 8.57 -6.81
C ILE A 33 -4.26 7.80 -6.20
N LEU A 34 -4.04 6.55 -6.60
CA LEU A 34 -2.89 5.76 -6.18
C LEU A 34 -1.57 6.41 -6.62
N LEU A 35 -1.49 6.92 -7.85
CA LEU A 35 -0.29 7.58 -8.37
C LEU A 35 -0.01 8.88 -7.62
N VAL A 36 -1.03 9.70 -7.37
CA VAL A 36 -0.89 10.94 -6.57
C VAL A 36 -0.43 10.59 -5.16
N GLY A 37 -1.03 9.58 -4.53
CA GLY A 37 -0.61 9.08 -3.21
C GLY A 37 0.85 8.61 -3.20
N LEU A 38 1.27 7.87 -4.23
CA LEU A 38 2.65 7.42 -4.40
C LEU A 38 3.62 8.59 -4.56
N VAL A 39 3.28 9.60 -5.36
CA VAL A 39 4.11 10.80 -5.55
C VAL A 39 4.27 11.56 -4.24
N VAL A 40 3.18 11.78 -3.49
CA VAL A 40 3.23 12.42 -2.17
C VAL A 40 4.11 11.60 -1.21
N ARG A 41 3.99 10.27 -1.22
CA ARG A 41 4.83 9.38 -0.41
C ARG A 41 6.32 9.52 -0.75
N LEU A 42 6.66 9.50 -2.04
CA LEU A 42 8.05 9.64 -2.50
C LEU A 42 8.62 11.00 -2.12
N ILE A 43 7.85 12.08 -2.30
CA ILE A 43 8.27 13.42 -1.86
C ILE A 43 8.51 13.44 -0.36
N ASN A 44 7.66 12.80 0.45
CA ASN A 44 7.87 12.76 1.90
C ASN A 44 9.14 11.96 2.29
N ILE A 45 9.45 10.87 1.58
CA ILE A 45 10.69 10.12 1.82
C ILE A 45 11.91 10.98 1.45
N LEU A 46 11.89 11.63 0.28
CA LEU A 46 13.04 12.40 -0.23
C LEU A 46 13.17 13.80 0.39
N ALA A 47 12.09 14.47 0.77
CA ALA A 47 12.15 15.79 1.40
C ALA A 47 12.58 15.69 2.87
N THR A 48 12.27 14.57 3.52
CA THR A 48 12.52 14.39 4.95
C THR A 48 13.82 13.62 5.22
N TYR A 49 14.86 13.77 4.39
CA TYR A 49 16.21 13.24 4.65
C TYR A 49 16.80 13.66 6.03
N SER A 50 16.17 14.63 6.71
CA SER A 50 16.55 15.10 8.05
C SER A 50 15.71 14.49 9.21
N SER A 51 14.58 13.84 8.94
CA SER A 51 13.80 13.19 10.00
C SER A 51 14.29 11.76 10.21
N ALA A 52 14.93 11.54 11.36
CA ALA A 52 15.27 10.22 11.86
C ALA A 52 14.07 9.25 11.80
N ILE A 53 14.36 7.97 11.64
CA ILE A 53 13.39 6.88 11.86
C ILE A 53 12.65 7.10 13.20
N GLN A 54 11.35 6.82 13.22
CA GLN A 54 10.57 6.88 14.45
C GLN A 54 11.15 5.90 15.49
N LEU A 55 11.03 6.25 16.78
CA LEU A 55 11.66 5.53 17.90
C LEU A 55 11.28 4.04 17.96
N ASP A 56 10.07 3.70 17.52
CA ASP A 56 9.58 2.33 17.36
C ASP A 56 10.21 1.60 16.16
N GLY A 57 10.43 2.32 15.05
CA GLY A 57 11.12 1.84 13.85
C GLY A 57 12.56 1.40 14.09
N ILE A 58 13.25 1.94 15.11
CA ILE A 58 14.62 1.54 15.49
C ILE A 58 14.66 0.07 15.87
N SER A 59 13.67 -0.42 16.64
CA SER A 59 13.63 -1.82 17.07
C SER A 59 13.52 -2.77 15.87
N TYR A 60 12.72 -2.39 14.87
CA TYR A 60 12.59 -3.16 13.63
C TYR A 60 13.85 -3.12 12.78
N ALA A 61 14.54 -1.97 12.71
CA ALA A 61 15.81 -1.84 12.00
C ALA A 61 16.92 -2.71 12.63
N LEU A 62 17.01 -2.77 13.96
CA LEU A 62 17.97 -3.64 14.65
C LEU A 62 17.71 -5.12 14.40
N ILE A 63 16.44 -5.53 14.38
CA ILE A 63 16.07 -6.92 14.02
C ILE A 63 16.39 -7.19 12.54
N ALA A 64 16.16 -6.22 11.65
CA ALA A 64 16.49 -6.32 10.23
C ALA A 64 17.99 -6.48 10.00
N GLU A 65 18.82 -5.74 10.75
CA GLU A 65 20.27 -5.89 10.74
C GLU A 65 20.70 -7.29 11.20
N ALA A 66 20.08 -7.82 12.27
CA ALA A 66 20.33 -9.19 12.73
C ALA A 66 19.97 -10.24 11.66
N ILE A 67 18.84 -10.06 10.95
CA ILE A 67 18.44 -10.89 9.81
C ILE A 67 19.49 -10.83 8.69
N ALA A 68 19.90 -9.63 8.29
CA ALA A 68 20.85 -9.45 7.20
C ALA A 68 22.24 -10.02 7.50
N ARG A 69 22.65 -10.04 8.78
CA ARG A 69 23.89 -10.68 9.24
C ARG A 69 23.79 -12.21 9.38
N GLY A 70 22.62 -12.81 9.14
CA GLY A 70 22.39 -14.24 9.32
C GLY A 70 22.19 -14.68 10.77
N ALA A 71 22.08 -13.74 11.72
CA ALA A 71 21.82 -13.99 13.13
C ALA A 71 20.32 -14.21 13.40
N PHE A 72 19.70 -15.14 12.67
CA PHE A 72 18.26 -15.40 12.73
C PHE A 72 17.78 -15.82 14.13
N GLY A 73 18.64 -16.47 14.92
CA GLY A 73 18.31 -16.84 16.30
C GLY A 73 18.08 -15.63 17.22
N GLU A 74 18.77 -14.51 16.97
CA GLU A 74 18.54 -13.25 17.69
C GLU A 74 17.30 -12.53 17.14
N ALA A 75 17.11 -12.56 15.82
CA ALA A 75 15.98 -11.93 15.17
C ALA A 75 14.61 -12.56 15.55
N VAL A 76 14.55 -13.89 15.68
CA VAL A 76 13.30 -14.61 16.02
C VAL A 76 12.98 -14.55 17.52
N ARG A 77 13.99 -14.23 18.35
CA ARG A 77 13.77 -13.97 19.79
C ARG A 77 13.16 -12.59 20.07
N ALA A 78 13.11 -11.72 19.05
CA ALA A 78 12.47 -10.43 19.19
C ALA A 78 10.95 -10.57 19.34
N VAL A 79 10.35 -9.64 20.09
CA VAL A 79 8.91 -9.63 20.41
C VAL A 79 8.03 -9.33 19.18
N PHE A 80 8.63 -8.81 18.10
CA PHE A 80 7.90 -8.28 16.96
C PHE A 80 7.79 -9.28 15.79
N PRO A 81 6.72 -9.19 14.97
CA PRO A 81 6.55 -10.03 13.79
C PRO A 81 7.74 -9.93 12.82
N PRO A 82 8.30 -11.04 12.32
CA PRO A 82 9.57 -11.04 11.59
C PRO A 82 9.46 -10.51 10.16
N PHE A 83 8.26 -10.45 9.59
CA PHE A 83 8.06 -10.03 8.20
C PHE A 83 8.43 -8.57 7.97
N TYR A 84 8.10 -7.68 8.90
CA TYR A 84 8.41 -6.27 8.74
C TYR A 84 9.93 -6.00 8.79
N PRO A 85 10.70 -6.49 9.78
CA PRO A 85 12.16 -6.51 9.72
C PRO A 85 12.76 -7.18 8.48
N LEU A 86 12.14 -8.24 7.95
CA LEU A 86 12.60 -8.90 6.73
C LEU A 86 12.48 -7.98 5.51
N PHE A 87 11.38 -7.22 5.39
CA PHE A 87 11.22 -6.24 4.32
C PHE A 87 12.21 -5.08 4.45
N ILE A 88 12.52 -4.65 5.67
CA ILE A 88 13.58 -3.65 5.91
C ILE A 88 14.94 -4.20 5.49
N ALA A 89 15.28 -5.44 5.86
CA ALA A 89 16.53 -6.08 5.47
C ALA A 89 16.65 -6.21 3.93
N LEU A 90 15.54 -6.54 3.27
CA LEU A 90 15.49 -6.59 1.81
C LEU A 90 15.63 -5.19 1.18
N ALA A 91 14.96 -4.18 1.73
CA ALA A 91 15.10 -2.80 1.26
C ALA A 91 16.53 -2.28 1.44
N HIS A 92 17.19 -2.63 2.55
CA HIS A 92 18.58 -2.30 2.81
C HIS A 92 19.52 -2.87 1.74
N PHE A 93 19.23 -4.05 1.18
CA PHE A 93 20.04 -4.59 0.08
C PHE A 93 20.07 -3.67 -1.16
N PHE A 94 19.00 -2.90 -1.42
CA PHE A 94 18.93 -1.97 -2.55
C PHE A 94 19.45 -0.57 -2.23
N VAL A 95 19.32 -0.15 -0.96
CA VAL A 95 19.53 1.23 -0.53
C VAL A 95 20.85 1.44 0.22
N GLY A 96 21.32 0.41 0.94
CA GLY A 96 22.56 0.43 1.73
C GLY A 96 22.52 1.20 3.06
N ASP A 97 21.47 2.00 3.29
CA ASP A 97 21.27 2.76 4.53
C ASP A 97 20.08 2.19 5.31
N TRP A 98 20.28 1.85 6.59
CA TRP A 98 19.26 1.23 7.44
C TRP A 98 18.08 2.16 7.75
N GLU A 99 18.34 3.46 7.86
CA GLU A 99 17.32 4.45 8.14
C GLU A 99 16.40 4.62 6.92
N LEU A 100 17.02 4.78 5.74
CA LEU A 100 16.27 4.89 4.49
C LEU A 100 15.56 3.57 4.16
N ALA A 101 16.17 2.41 4.43
CA ALA A 101 15.52 1.11 4.27
C ALA A 101 14.27 0.97 5.14
N GLY A 102 14.31 1.39 6.40
CA GLY A 102 13.14 1.41 7.29
C GLY A 102 12.05 2.35 6.81
N ARG A 103 12.41 3.51 6.23
CA ARG A 103 11.47 4.49 5.69
C ARG A 103 10.83 4.08 4.37
N VAL A 104 11.55 3.29 3.56
CA VAL A 104 11.03 2.71 2.31
C VAL A 104 10.07 1.55 2.59
N ALA A 105 10.31 0.78 3.66
CA ALA A 105 9.46 -0.33 4.05
C ALA A 105 8.18 0.10 4.80
N SER A 106 8.17 1.29 5.41
CA SER A 106 6.99 1.93 6.04
C SER A 106 6.22 2.81 5.07
#